data_AF-A0A5J4KJ39-F1
#
_entry.id   AF-A0A5J4KJ39-F1
#
_cell.length_a   1.000
_cell.length_b   1.000
_cell.length_c   1.000
_cell.angle_alpha   90.00
_cell.angle_beta   90.00
_cell.angle_gamma   90.00
#
_symmetry.space_group_name_H-M   'P 1'
#
loop_
_entity.id
_entity.type
_entity.pdbx_description
1 polymer ?
#
loop_
_entity_poly.entity_id
_entity_poly.type
_entity_poly.pdbx_seq_one_letter_code
_entity_poly.pdbx_strand_id
1 'polypeptide(L)'
;MIFPPDITARETPHDPIEKARKYVILVIDTDEIRAQRIACVITLAGMRAIVVTTIYQAFERFLQEFFVPSLILIDQQEEQSTPLFIRFTQRLTQELQREIPMMSLGTTKLSNGDLLAAYETLSRTTHRVSHSNGSFLKRIWEILPEAECSFSTEENTIALEVLPKFGLLPHVTRSKRSIASHFHHQLKAARLVIGFDKWDTLLTDVGLPQFRKEENWPPLTDQYCIPPEYTTCLNRAVLFSHPDQPEKQAYKWANRVESDILQKVALIFLLQQAPKIIGQDWNMRTLLTAFTNETNTTRGEKLTEWKRLDNGSFVCVFYSNLFAYGFMGAAGPSCYIWQAAFDKMLELGKIQRHWQVREIECSCQTHTGHCVFLFTPR
;
A
#
# COMPACT_ATOMS: atom_id res chain seq x y z
N MET A 1 -27.03 17.46 5.52
CA MET A 1 -25.59 17.32 5.26
C MET A 1 -25.32 15.82 5.15
N ILE A 2 -24.96 15.32 3.95
CA ILE A 2 -25.00 13.87 3.63
C ILE A 2 -23.85 13.09 4.29
N PHE A 3 -22.69 13.73 4.43
CA PHE A 3 -21.58 13.27 5.24
C PHE A 3 -21.43 14.24 6.41
N PRO A 4 -21.19 13.76 7.65
CA PRO A 4 -21.00 14.66 8.78
C PRO A 4 -19.81 15.58 8.51
N PRO A 5 -19.87 16.86 8.91
CA PRO A 5 -18.74 17.77 8.79
C PRO A 5 -17.56 17.30 9.66
N ASP A 6 -17.86 16.53 10.73
CA ASP A 6 -16.93 16.01 11.74
C ASP A 6 -16.36 14.61 11.47
N ILE A 7 -16.71 13.94 10.37
CA ILE A 7 -15.85 12.84 9.88
C ILE A 7 -14.74 13.49 9.07
N THR A 8 -13.99 14.35 9.75
CA THR A 8 -12.78 14.95 9.24
C THR A 8 -11.80 13.82 9.03
N ALA A 9 -11.46 13.54 7.77
CA ALA A 9 -10.07 13.25 7.45
C ALA A 9 -9.24 14.22 8.31
N ARG A 10 -8.52 13.70 9.31
CA ARG A 10 -7.73 14.54 10.21
C ARG A 10 -6.86 15.42 9.30
N GLU A 11 -7.11 16.72 9.28
CA GLU A 11 -6.39 17.69 8.45
C GLU A 11 -4.92 17.84 8.87
N THR A 12 -4.50 17.14 9.93
CA THR A 12 -3.10 16.96 10.27
C THR A 12 -2.40 16.15 9.19
N PRO A 13 -1.34 16.68 8.54
CA PRO A 13 -0.42 15.88 7.75
C PRO A 13 0.01 14.68 8.59
N HIS A 14 -0.28 13.47 8.12
CA HIS A 14 0.10 12.26 8.83
C HIS A 14 1.32 11.68 8.12
N ASP A 15 2.38 11.39 8.87
CA ASP A 15 3.58 10.80 8.26
C ASP A 15 3.27 9.33 7.88
N PRO A 16 3.23 8.99 6.58
CA PRO A 16 2.82 7.66 6.14
C PRO A 16 3.79 6.56 6.54
N ILE A 17 5.02 6.91 6.94
CA ILE A 17 6.05 5.97 7.37
C ILE A 17 6.42 6.10 8.85
N GLU A 18 5.66 6.84 9.65
CA GLU A 18 5.94 7.07 11.08
C GLU A 18 6.16 5.74 11.82
N LYS A 19 5.19 4.82 11.68
CA LYS A 19 5.23 3.48 12.27
C LYS A 19 6.45 2.68 11.78
N ALA A 20 6.79 2.81 10.50
CA ALA A 20 7.92 2.11 9.89
C ALA A 20 9.29 2.66 10.34
N ARG A 21 9.36 3.95 10.69
CA ARG A 21 10.55 4.54 11.33
C ARG A 21 10.70 4.09 12.78
N LYS A 22 9.57 3.98 13.50
CA LYS A 22 9.56 3.56 14.91
C LYS A 22 9.87 2.08 15.07
N TYR A 23 9.30 1.22 14.22
CA TYR A 23 9.43 -0.23 14.31
C TYR A 23 10.15 -0.79 13.08
N VAL A 24 11.48 -0.82 13.19
CA VAL A 24 12.36 -1.51 12.25
C VAL A 24 12.61 -2.93 12.74
N ILE A 25 12.40 -3.92 11.89
CA ILE A 25 12.56 -5.35 12.20
C ILE A 25 13.70 -5.88 11.33
N LEU A 26 14.80 -6.31 11.95
CA LEU A 26 15.90 -6.95 11.24
C LEU A 26 15.54 -8.42 11.05
N VAL A 27 15.52 -8.90 9.80
CA VAL A 27 15.24 -10.28 9.44
C VAL A 27 16.51 -10.91 8.92
N ILE A 28 17.02 -11.91 9.63
CA ILE A 28 18.19 -12.69 9.25
C ILE A 28 17.74 -14.12 8.98
N ASP A 29 17.61 -14.46 7.69
CA ASP A 29 17.00 -15.72 7.28
C ASP A 29 17.62 -16.23 5.97
N THR A 30 18.19 -17.43 6.01
CA THR A 30 18.80 -18.08 4.84
C THR A 30 17.76 -18.60 3.84
N ASP A 31 16.50 -18.80 4.27
CA ASP A 31 15.40 -19.14 3.38
C ASP A 31 14.84 -17.85 2.74
N GLU A 32 15.32 -17.52 1.54
CA GLU A 32 14.92 -16.31 0.82
C GLU A 32 13.40 -16.22 0.59
N ILE A 33 12.72 -17.35 0.39
CA ILE A 33 11.27 -17.38 0.15
C ILE A 33 10.53 -17.05 1.44
N ARG A 34 10.94 -17.62 2.57
CA ARG A 34 10.37 -17.31 3.88
C ARG A 34 10.67 -15.86 4.28
N ALA A 35 11.92 -15.41 4.10
CA ALA A 35 12.34 -14.04 4.35
C ALA A 35 11.50 -13.04 3.56
N GLN A 36 11.28 -13.30 2.27
CA GLN A 36 10.41 -12.50 1.42
C GLN A 36 8.98 -12.39 1.99
N ARG A 37 8.38 -13.52 2.38
CA ARG A 37 7.01 -13.54 2.92
C ARG A 37 6.92 -12.78 4.24
N ILE A 38 7.93 -12.92 5.10
CA ILE A 38 8.03 -12.19 6.37
C ILE A 38 8.12 -10.69 6.09
N ALA A 39 9.02 -10.27 5.21
CA ALA A 39 9.21 -8.88 4.82
C ALA A 39 7.93 -8.25 4.27
N CYS A 40 7.21 -8.98 3.41
CA CYS A 40 5.91 -8.58 2.91
C CYS A 40 4.90 -8.36 4.04
N VAL A 41 4.72 -9.33 4.94
CA VAL A 41 3.77 -9.24 6.06
C VAL A 41 4.11 -8.09 7.02
N ILE A 42 5.39 -7.89 7.35
CA ILE A 42 5.87 -6.77 8.18
C ILE A 42 5.58 -5.42 7.51
N THR A 43 5.84 -5.33 6.21
CA THR A 43 5.62 -4.13 5.40
C THR A 43 4.13 -3.77 5.33
N LEU A 44 3.27 -4.77 5.12
CA LEU A 44 1.82 -4.63 5.10
C LEU A 44 1.27 -4.19 6.48
N ALA A 45 1.84 -4.68 7.57
CA ALA A 45 1.52 -4.25 8.94
C ALA A 45 2.04 -2.84 9.31
N GLY A 46 2.67 -2.14 8.36
CA GLY A 46 3.14 -0.77 8.48
C GLY A 46 4.47 -0.60 9.20
N MET A 47 5.21 -1.69 9.41
CA MET A 47 6.56 -1.69 9.97
C MET A 47 7.61 -1.71 8.85
N ARG A 48 8.89 -1.47 9.17
CA ARG A 48 9.99 -1.60 8.21
C ARG A 48 10.71 -2.91 8.44
N ALA A 49 10.85 -3.75 7.43
CA ALA A 49 11.79 -4.87 7.48
C ALA A 49 13.15 -4.44 6.90
N ILE A 50 14.21 -4.99 7.45
CA ILE A 50 15.56 -4.97 6.86
C ILE A 50 15.97 -6.43 6.71
N VAL A 51 16.14 -6.89 5.48
CA VAL A 51 16.24 -8.32 5.19
C VAL A 51 17.63 -8.66 4.70
N VAL A 52 18.26 -9.62 5.36
CA VAL A 52 19.60 -10.13 5.06
C VAL A 52 19.61 -11.66 5.21
N THR A 53 20.50 -12.34 4.50
CA THR A 53 20.55 -13.81 4.56
C THR A 53 21.51 -14.33 5.61
N THR A 54 22.44 -13.48 6.07
CA THR A 54 23.45 -13.87 7.07
C THR A 54 23.76 -12.76 8.06
N ILE A 55 24.30 -13.14 9.23
CA ILE A 55 24.80 -12.22 10.26
C ILE A 55 25.92 -11.32 9.76
N TYR A 56 26.75 -11.81 8.82
CA TYR A 56 27.78 -11.01 8.19
C TYR A 56 27.16 -9.87 7.39
N GLN A 57 26.15 -10.17 6.57
CA GLN A 57 25.41 -9.14 5.83
C GLN A 57 24.64 -8.21 6.76
N ALA A 58 24.10 -8.71 7.88
CA ALA A 58 23.47 -7.87 8.89
C ALA A 58 24.46 -6.83 9.45
N PHE A 59 25.67 -7.27 9.79
CA PHE A 59 26.73 -6.40 10.29
C PHE A 59 27.19 -5.40 9.24
N GLU A 60 27.44 -5.85 8.00
CA GLU A 60 27.79 -4.99 6.88
C GLU A 60 26.71 -3.94 6.62
N ARG A 61 25.43 -4.36 6.61
CA ARG A 61 24.31 -3.46 6.38
C ARG A 61 24.21 -2.38 7.46
N PHE A 62 24.40 -2.75 8.71
CA PHE A 62 24.39 -1.81 9.84
C PHE A 62 25.52 -0.76 9.74
N LEU A 63 26.68 -1.13 9.18
CA LEU A 63 27.79 -0.20 8.95
C LEU A 63 27.54 0.74 7.75
N GLN A 64 26.81 0.27 6.72
CA GLN A 64 26.52 1.05 5.51
C GLN A 64 25.32 1.98 5.68
N GLU A 65 24.27 1.51 6.35
CA GLU A 65 23.05 2.26 6.63
C GLU A 65 22.77 2.15 8.12
N PHE A 66 22.82 3.27 8.84
CA PHE A 66 22.44 3.29 10.24
C PHE A 66 20.94 3.05 10.38
N PHE A 67 20.56 2.01 11.13
CA PHE A 67 19.17 1.73 11.50
C PHE A 67 19.09 1.25 12.95
N VAL A 68 17.94 1.46 13.59
CA VAL A 68 17.71 1.08 14.99
C VAL A 68 16.69 -0.07 15.01
N PRO A 69 17.12 -1.34 15.02
CA PRO A 69 16.17 -2.44 15.09
C PRO A 69 15.42 -2.41 16.42
N SER A 70 14.12 -2.67 16.36
CA SER A 70 13.25 -2.88 17.52
C SER A 70 13.13 -4.36 17.86
N LEU A 71 13.36 -5.24 16.89
CA LEU A 71 13.33 -6.69 17.04
C LEU A 71 14.24 -7.32 15.98
N ILE A 72 14.93 -8.39 16.35
CA ILE A 72 15.69 -9.24 15.43
C ILE A 72 14.96 -10.57 15.26
N LEU A 73 14.59 -10.90 14.03
CA LEU A 73 14.08 -12.20 13.64
C LEU A 73 15.23 -13.01 13.07
N ILE A 74 15.46 -14.21 13.62
CA ILE A 74 16.61 -15.04 13.24
C ILE A 74 16.20 -16.49 12.99
N ASP A 75 16.71 -17.07 11.91
CA ASP A 75 16.55 -18.49 11.61
C ASP A 75 17.39 -19.38 12.55
N GLN A 76 16.93 -20.61 12.81
CA GLN A 76 17.60 -21.56 13.71
C GLN A 76 18.96 -22.05 13.20
N GLN A 77 19.26 -21.91 11.90
CA GLN A 77 20.56 -22.28 11.34
C GLN A 77 21.66 -21.25 11.59
N GLU A 78 21.29 -20.00 11.90
CA GLU A 78 22.26 -19.02 12.39
C GLU A 78 22.46 -19.20 13.89
N GLU A 79 23.57 -19.81 14.25
CA GLU A 79 23.93 -20.03 15.64
C GLU A 79 24.16 -18.68 16.35
N GLN A 80 23.25 -18.34 17.28
CA GLN A 80 23.38 -17.22 18.21
C GLN A 80 24.67 -17.32 19.06
N SER A 81 25.31 -18.48 19.09
CA SER A 81 26.60 -18.75 19.72
C SER A 81 27.82 -18.36 18.87
N THR A 82 27.67 -17.94 17.61
CA THR A 82 28.84 -17.56 16.81
C THR A 82 29.51 -16.28 17.36
N PRO A 83 30.85 -16.20 17.36
CA PRO A 83 31.56 -15.00 17.83
C PRO A 83 31.17 -13.72 17.07
N LEU A 84 30.81 -13.85 15.78
CA LEU A 84 30.37 -12.72 14.96
C LEU A 84 29.00 -12.21 15.42
N PHE A 85 28.06 -13.10 15.73
CA PHE A 85 26.77 -12.73 16.30
C PHE A 85 26.91 -12.02 17.64
N ILE A 86 27.76 -12.55 18.53
CA ILE A 86 28.06 -11.92 19.82
C ILE A 86 28.64 -10.51 19.61
N ARG A 87 29.60 -10.34 18.69
CA ARG A 87 30.17 -9.02 18.38
C ARG A 87 29.14 -8.05 17.81
N PHE A 88 28.27 -8.52 16.91
CA PHE A 88 27.22 -7.69 16.33
C PHE A 88 26.25 -7.19 17.40
N THR A 89 25.73 -8.10 18.23
CA THR A 89 24.80 -7.76 19.31
C THR A 89 25.44 -6.88 20.39
N GLN A 90 26.70 -7.11 20.73
CA GLN A 90 27.47 -6.22 21.60
C GLN A 90 27.60 -4.82 21.00
N ARG A 91 27.92 -4.72 19.71
CA ARG A 91 28.02 -3.43 19.01
C ARG A 91 26.69 -2.69 18.99
N LEU A 92 25.59 -3.38 18.64
CA LEU A 92 24.24 -2.83 18.70
C LEU A 92 23.91 -2.32 20.10
N THR A 93 24.20 -3.10 21.13
CA THR A 93 23.92 -2.72 22.53
C THR A 93 24.74 -1.49 22.95
N GLN A 94 26.00 -1.42 22.55
CA GLN A 94 26.87 -0.27 22.82
C GLN A 94 26.37 1.00 22.14
N GLU A 95 25.97 0.92 20.87
CA GLU A 95 25.51 2.09 20.11
C GLU A 95 24.10 2.54 20.54
N LEU A 96 23.19 1.60 20.77
CA LEU A 96 21.79 1.88 21.07
C LEU A 96 21.50 2.02 22.56
N GLN A 97 22.49 1.70 23.41
CA GLN A 97 22.39 1.74 24.88
C GLN A 97 21.24 0.89 25.44
N ARG A 98 20.83 -0.15 24.70
CA ARG A 98 19.78 -1.10 25.09
C ARG A 98 19.98 -2.44 24.42
N GLU A 99 19.52 -3.51 25.07
CA GLU A 99 19.42 -4.81 24.42
C GLU A 99 18.25 -4.83 23.44
N ILE A 100 18.44 -5.45 22.29
CA ILE A 100 17.39 -5.62 21.28
C ILE A 100 16.80 -7.02 21.42
N PRO A 101 15.47 -7.14 21.58
CA PRO A 101 14.86 -8.45 21.71
C PRO A 101 15.04 -9.26 20.43
N MET A 102 15.08 -10.58 20.60
CA MET A 102 15.26 -11.54 19.52
C MET A 102 14.09 -12.53 19.50
N MET A 103 13.64 -12.89 18.31
CA MET A 103 12.60 -13.89 18.11
C MET A 103 13.08 -14.93 17.09
N SER A 104 13.07 -16.20 17.49
CA SER A 104 13.39 -17.29 16.58
C SER A 104 12.27 -17.48 15.54
N LEU A 105 12.67 -17.58 14.27
CA LEU A 105 11.76 -17.88 13.17
C LEU A 105 11.32 -19.34 13.17
N GLY A 106 12.13 -20.27 13.70
CA GLY A 106 11.77 -21.67 13.90
C GLY A 106 10.99 -22.30 12.75
N THR A 107 9.87 -22.97 13.07
CA THR A 107 8.96 -23.60 12.09
C THR A 107 7.87 -22.66 11.57
N THR A 108 8.06 -21.34 11.64
CA THR A 108 7.05 -20.37 11.18
C THR A 108 6.73 -20.61 9.70
N LYS A 109 5.50 -21.05 9.42
CA LYS A 109 4.99 -21.28 8.06
C LYS A 109 4.06 -20.15 7.66
N LEU A 110 4.56 -19.24 6.82
CA LEU A 110 3.71 -18.28 6.11
C LEU A 110 3.30 -18.89 4.77
N SER A 111 2.00 -18.94 4.49
CA SER A 111 1.44 -19.59 3.29
C SER A 111 1.87 -18.91 1.99
N ASN A 112 1.67 -17.60 1.91
CA ASN A 112 1.84 -16.83 0.68
C ASN A 112 2.20 -15.35 0.90
N GLY A 113 2.38 -14.89 2.14
CA GLY A 113 2.67 -13.48 2.45
C GLY A 113 1.45 -12.55 2.46
N ASP A 114 0.26 -13.05 2.09
CA ASP A 114 -0.98 -12.26 2.03
C ASP A 114 -1.50 -11.91 3.42
N LEU A 115 -1.44 -10.63 3.82
CA LEU A 115 -1.96 -10.22 5.13
C LEU A 115 -3.50 -10.27 5.17
N LEU A 116 -4.16 -9.83 4.10
CA LEU A 116 -5.61 -9.81 4.00
C LEU A 116 -6.12 -10.92 3.07
N ALA A 117 -7.02 -11.73 3.61
CA ALA A 117 -7.75 -12.70 2.84
C ALA A 117 -9.21 -12.29 2.67
N ALA A 118 -9.60 -12.00 1.43
CA ALA A 118 -11.00 -12.10 1.00
C ALA A 118 -11.35 -13.58 0.81
N TYR A 119 -12.05 -14.17 1.77
CA TYR A 119 -12.70 -15.47 1.59
C TYR A 119 -14.20 -15.20 1.54
N GLU A 120 -14.87 -15.51 0.43
CA GLU A 120 -16.33 -15.31 0.29
C GLU A 120 -17.13 -16.07 1.36
N THR A 121 -16.56 -17.16 1.90
CA THR A 121 -17.12 -17.92 3.02
C THR A 121 -17.08 -17.17 4.36
N LEU A 122 -16.23 -16.13 4.48
CA LEU A 122 -16.04 -15.37 5.71
C LEU A 122 -16.70 -13.98 5.69
N SER A 123 -16.66 -13.29 4.54
CA SER A 123 -17.35 -12.01 4.34
C SER A 123 -17.46 -11.70 2.86
N ARG A 124 -18.60 -11.13 2.45
CA ARG A 124 -18.83 -10.65 1.07
C ARG A 124 -18.51 -9.17 0.89
N THR A 125 -18.35 -8.44 1.99
CA THR A 125 -18.28 -6.97 2.01
C THR A 125 -17.01 -6.45 2.65
N THR A 126 -16.22 -7.30 3.33
CA THR A 126 -14.98 -6.87 4.02
C THR A 126 -13.89 -7.92 3.92
N HIS A 127 -12.64 -7.48 4.05
CA HIS A 127 -11.50 -8.39 4.11
C HIS A 127 -11.28 -8.85 5.55
N ARG A 128 -10.69 -10.02 5.73
CA ARG A 128 -10.23 -10.47 7.06
C ARG A 128 -8.73 -10.69 7.05
N VAL A 129 -8.10 -10.45 8.18
CA VAL A 129 -6.69 -10.78 8.36
C VAL A 129 -6.52 -12.30 8.30
N SER A 130 -5.52 -12.75 7.55
CA SER A 130 -5.16 -14.17 7.47
C SER A 130 -4.82 -14.72 8.85
N HIS A 131 -5.36 -15.89 9.21
CA HIS A 131 -5.13 -16.48 10.53
C HIS A 131 -3.65 -16.79 10.79
N SER A 132 -2.93 -17.34 9.80
CA SER A 132 -1.50 -17.67 9.91
C SER A 132 -0.66 -16.41 10.06
N ASN A 133 -0.84 -15.43 9.17
CA ASN A 133 -0.04 -14.21 9.17
C ASN A 133 -0.41 -13.29 10.35
N GLY A 134 -1.68 -13.26 10.75
CA GLY A 134 -2.14 -12.57 11.95
C GLY A 134 -1.58 -13.19 13.24
N SER A 135 -1.47 -14.52 13.33
CA SER A 135 -0.82 -15.18 14.47
C SER A 135 0.68 -14.88 14.54
N PHE A 136 1.35 -14.79 13.39
CA PHE A 136 2.75 -14.36 13.32
C PHE A 136 2.92 -12.91 13.82
N LEU A 137 2.08 -11.98 13.37
CA LEU A 137 2.11 -10.59 13.83
C LEU A 137 1.82 -10.45 15.33
N LYS A 138 0.87 -11.24 15.87
CA LYS A 138 0.61 -11.26 17.32
C LYS A 138 1.84 -11.64 18.13
N ARG A 139 2.64 -12.61 17.68
CA ARG A 139 3.92 -12.95 18.33
C ARG A 139 4.92 -11.80 18.31
N ILE A 140 4.95 -11.01 17.23
CA ILE A 140 5.75 -9.78 17.17
C ILE A 140 5.22 -8.77 18.20
N TRP A 141 3.90 -8.60 18.30
CA TRP A 141 3.26 -7.66 19.22
C TRP A 141 3.34 -8.05 20.69
N GLU A 142 3.44 -9.34 21.01
CA GLU A 142 3.75 -9.79 22.38
C GLU A 142 5.12 -9.23 22.86
N ILE A 143 6.06 -9.04 21.93
CA ILE A 143 7.39 -8.47 22.21
C ILE A 143 7.38 -6.95 22.04
N LEU A 144 6.64 -6.45 21.04
CA LEU A 144 6.51 -5.04 20.67
C LEU A 144 5.05 -4.59 20.76
N PRO A 145 4.46 -4.44 21.96
CA PRO A 145 3.04 -4.16 22.12
C PRO A 145 2.64 -2.81 21.52
N GLU A 146 3.54 -1.84 21.52
CA GLU A 146 3.29 -0.53 20.91
C GLU A 146 3.16 -0.58 19.36
N ALA A 147 3.60 -1.67 18.73
CA ALA A 147 3.48 -1.88 17.28
C ALA A 147 2.13 -2.50 16.88
N GLU A 148 1.31 -2.91 17.86
CA GLU A 148 0.01 -3.54 17.63
C GLU A 148 -0.92 -2.62 16.82
N CYS A 149 -1.66 -3.23 15.89
CA CYS A 149 -2.81 -2.59 15.27
C CYS A 149 -4.02 -3.52 15.35
N SER A 150 -5.21 -2.94 15.42
CA SER A 150 -6.41 -3.77 15.47
C SER A 150 -6.58 -4.59 14.20
N PHE A 151 -6.90 -5.88 14.36
CA PHE A 151 -7.37 -6.72 13.27
C PHE A 151 -8.89 -6.63 13.05
N SER A 152 -9.61 -5.89 13.91
CA SER A 152 -11.02 -5.64 13.70
C SER A 152 -11.21 -4.62 12.58
N THR A 153 -12.20 -4.87 11.73
CA THR A 153 -12.75 -3.84 10.85
C THR A 153 -13.50 -2.81 11.69
N GLU A 154 -13.38 -1.54 11.35
CA GLU A 154 -14.12 -0.47 12.01
C GLU A 154 -15.64 -0.61 11.78
N GLU A 155 -16.42 -0.36 12.82
CA GLU A 155 -17.89 -0.32 12.75
C GLU A 155 -18.33 1.06 12.24
N ASN A 156 -19.52 1.18 11.64
CA ASN A 156 -20.07 2.49 11.21
C ASN A 156 -19.29 3.22 10.11
N THR A 157 -18.67 2.46 9.19
CA THR A 157 -17.93 3.04 8.05
C THR A 157 -18.85 3.57 6.95
N ILE A 158 -18.39 4.60 6.23
CA ILE A 158 -19.11 5.22 5.11
C ILE A 158 -19.34 4.17 4.01
N ALA A 159 -18.32 3.39 3.66
CA ALA A 159 -18.39 2.37 2.63
C ALA A 159 -19.42 1.28 2.92
N LEU A 160 -19.56 0.87 4.19
CA LEU A 160 -20.44 -0.24 4.57
C LEU A 160 -21.87 0.21 4.94
N GLU A 161 -22.08 1.44 5.41
CA GLU A 161 -23.38 1.85 5.95
C GLU A 161 -24.03 3.03 5.24
N VAL A 162 -23.23 3.96 4.71
CA VAL A 162 -23.73 5.17 4.06
C VAL A 162 -23.92 4.94 2.58
N LEU A 163 -22.88 4.46 1.88
CA LEU A 163 -22.90 4.26 0.42
C LEU A 163 -24.01 3.30 -0.08
N PRO A 164 -24.38 2.22 0.63
CA PRO A 164 -25.49 1.35 0.21
C PRO A 164 -26.82 2.07 0.08
N LYS A 165 -27.08 3.09 0.92
CA LYS A 165 -28.30 3.92 0.85
C LYS A 165 -28.38 4.71 -0.46
N PHE A 166 -27.24 4.89 -1.13
CA PHE A 166 -27.12 5.50 -2.44
C PHE A 166 -26.94 4.46 -3.55
N GLY A 167 -27.15 3.17 -3.30
CA GLY A 167 -27.03 2.12 -4.32
C GLY A 167 -25.59 1.78 -4.72
N LEU A 168 -24.60 2.26 -3.98
CA LEU A 168 -23.20 1.83 -4.09
C LEU A 168 -22.98 0.70 -3.07
N LEU A 169 -23.04 -0.54 -3.54
CA LEU A 169 -23.02 -1.73 -2.68
C LEU A 169 -21.58 -2.24 -2.48
N PRO A 170 -21.09 -2.33 -1.23
CA PRO A 170 -19.76 -2.82 -0.94
C PRO A 170 -19.62 -4.28 -1.34
N HIS A 171 -18.46 -4.61 -1.90
CA HIS A 171 -18.11 -5.97 -2.25
C HIS A 171 -16.59 -6.13 -2.23
N VAL A 172 -16.11 -7.36 -2.13
CA VAL A 172 -14.67 -7.67 -2.15
C VAL A 172 -14.26 -8.34 -3.45
N THR A 173 -12.98 -8.20 -3.79
CA THR A 173 -12.38 -8.84 -4.96
C THR A 173 -12.50 -10.35 -4.89
N ARG A 174 -12.77 -10.98 -6.04
CA ARG A 174 -12.91 -12.43 -6.16
C ARG A 174 -11.62 -13.10 -6.58
N SER A 175 -10.87 -12.49 -7.49
CA SER A 175 -9.62 -13.02 -8.03
C SER A 175 -8.41 -12.68 -7.14
N LYS A 176 -8.44 -11.58 -6.38
CA LYS A 176 -7.26 -11.02 -5.70
C LYS A 176 -6.07 -10.85 -6.64
N ARG A 177 -6.30 -10.42 -7.88
CA ARG A 177 -5.23 -10.23 -8.86
C ARG A 177 -5.39 -8.92 -9.62
N SER A 178 -4.31 -8.44 -10.19
CA SER A 178 -4.24 -7.30 -11.11
C SER A 178 -3.48 -7.73 -12.36
N ILE A 179 -3.74 -7.08 -13.51
CA ILE A 179 -3.05 -7.43 -14.75
C ILE A 179 -1.54 -7.21 -14.62
N ALA A 180 -0.75 -8.19 -15.07
CA ALA A 180 0.71 -8.18 -14.92
C ALA A 180 1.39 -6.99 -15.62
N SER A 181 0.87 -6.58 -16.77
CA SER A 181 1.37 -5.42 -17.53
C SER A 181 1.32 -4.13 -16.71
N HIS A 182 0.27 -3.93 -15.91
CA HIS A 182 0.17 -2.75 -15.04
C HIS A 182 1.24 -2.77 -13.94
N PHE A 183 1.46 -3.92 -13.29
CA PHE A 183 2.52 -4.04 -12.28
C PHE A 183 3.92 -3.88 -12.90
N HIS A 184 4.14 -4.32 -14.14
CA HIS A 184 5.36 -4.03 -14.88
C HIS A 184 5.59 -2.52 -15.03
N HIS A 185 4.58 -1.77 -15.46
CA HIS A 185 4.69 -0.31 -15.57
C HIS A 185 4.92 0.36 -14.20
N GLN A 186 4.28 -0.15 -13.15
CA GLN A 186 4.54 0.28 -11.79
C GLN A 186 6.00 0.09 -11.37
N LEU A 187 6.60 -1.06 -11.63
CA LEU A 187 8.02 -1.35 -11.34
C LEU A 187 8.93 -0.41 -12.12
N LYS A 188 8.67 -0.21 -13.42
CA LYS A 188 9.40 0.72 -14.28
C LYS A 188 9.38 2.15 -13.73
N ALA A 189 8.18 2.63 -13.36
CA ALA A 189 8.01 3.95 -12.77
C ALA A 189 8.69 4.06 -11.40
N ALA A 190 8.59 3.02 -10.56
CA ALA A 190 9.19 2.99 -9.24
C ALA A 190 10.73 3.03 -9.32
N ARG A 191 11.35 2.30 -10.26
CA ARG A 191 12.81 2.29 -10.42
C ARG A 191 13.38 3.68 -10.73
N LEU A 192 12.66 4.48 -11.50
CA LEU A 192 13.02 5.88 -11.78
C LEU A 192 12.91 6.80 -10.56
N VAL A 193 12.02 6.49 -9.62
CA VAL A 193 11.81 7.28 -8.40
C VAL A 193 12.75 6.85 -7.27
N ILE A 194 12.94 5.54 -7.11
CA ILE A 194 13.79 4.94 -6.07
C ILE A 194 15.28 5.15 -6.38
N GLY A 195 15.66 5.10 -7.65
CA GLY A 195 17.05 5.15 -8.09
C GLY A 195 17.75 3.78 -8.06
N PHE A 196 18.78 3.61 -8.89
CA PHE A 196 19.46 2.33 -9.07
C PHE A 196 20.16 1.85 -7.80
N ASP A 197 20.80 2.75 -7.05
CA ASP A 197 21.62 2.39 -5.88
C ASP A 197 20.80 1.82 -4.71
N LYS A 198 19.51 2.15 -4.63
CA LYS A 198 18.61 1.69 -3.56
C LYS A 198 17.64 0.60 -4.00
N TRP A 199 17.53 0.37 -5.31
CA TRP A 199 16.51 -0.51 -5.90
C TRP A 199 16.57 -1.91 -5.32
N ASP A 200 17.73 -2.56 -5.38
CA ASP A 200 17.87 -3.95 -4.97
C ASP A 200 17.58 -4.12 -3.48
N THR A 201 18.11 -3.23 -2.64
CA THR A 201 17.88 -3.34 -1.20
C THR A 201 16.42 -3.08 -0.85
N LEU A 202 15.82 -1.97 -1.33
CA LEU A 202 14.46 -1.63 -0.93
C LEU A 202 13.44 -2.65 -1.43
N LEU A 203 13.63 -3.22 -2.63
CA LEU A 203 12.78 -4.31 -3.11
C LEU A 203 12.91 -5.56 -2.25
N THR A 204 14.09 -5.85 -1.72
CA THR A 204 14.30 -6.96 -0.78
C THR A 204 13.57 -6.68 0.54
N ASP A 205 13.77 -5.49 1.10
CA ASP A 205 13.21 -5.05 2.39
C ASP A 205 11.69 -5.03 2.40
N VAL A 206 11.03 -4.77 1.27
CA VAL A 206 9.55 -4.78 1.19
C VAL A 206 8.95 -6.14 0.78
N GLY A 207 9.77 -7.18 0.62
CA GLY A 207 9.28 -8.51 0.24
C GLY A 207 9.01 -8.69 -1.26
N LEU A 208 9.75 -7.95 -2.10
CA LEU A 208 9.75 -8.05 -3.56
C LEU A 208 11.13 -8.40 -4.19
N PRO A 209 11.99 -9.23 -3.56
CA PRO A 209 13.34 -9.52 -4.07
C PRO A 209 13.35 -10.19 -5.45
N GLN A 210 12.27 -10.87 -5.84
CA GLN A 210 12.10 -11.48 -7.14
C GLN A 210 12.07 -10.46 -8.30
N PHE A 211 11.68 -9.21 -8.04
CA PHE A 211 11.57 -8.16 -9.07
C PHE A 211 12.76 -7.21 -9.10
N ARG A 212 13.86 -7.54 -8.42
CA ARG A 212 15.09 -6.72 -8.44
C ARG A 212 15.68 -6.59 -9.84
N LYS A 213 15.65 -7.67 -10.61
CA LYS A 213 16.17 -7.71 -11.96
C LYS A 213 15.06 -7.59 -13.00
N GLU A 214 15.32 -6.85 -14.06
CA GLU A 214 14.33 -6.53 -15.10
C GLU A 214 13.91 -7.76 -15.89
N GLU A 215 14.80 -8.73 -16.08
CA GLU A 215 14.48 -10.03 -16.69
C GLU A 215 13.44 -10.84 -15.92
N ASN A 216 13.24 -10.54 -14.63
CA ASN A 216 12.26 -11.18 -13.76
C ASN A 216 10.97 -10.37 -13.62
N TRP A 217 10.85 -9.22 -14.29
CA TRP A 217 9.63 -8.43 -14.23
C TRP A 217 8.47 -9.17 -14.89
N PRO A 218 7.22 -8.95 -14.43
CA PRO A 218 6.07 -9.55 -15.07
C PRO A 218 6.03 -9.19 -16.56
N PRO A 219 5.54 -10.09 -17.43
CA PRO A 219 5.41 -9.80 -18.84
C PRO A 219 4.40 -8.69 -19.08
N LEU A 220 4.55 -7.99 -20.21
CA LEU A 220 3.59 -6.99 -20.69
C LEU A 220 2.30 -7.61 -21.26
N THR A 221 2.07 -8.89 -21.02
CA THR A 221 0.87 -9.59 -21.47
C THR A 221 -0.16 -9.67 -20.35
N ASP A 222 -1.42 -9.40 -20.69
CA ASP A 222 -2.53 -9.38 -19.72
C ASP A 222 -3.02 -10.79 -19.32
N GLN A 223 -2.32 -11.84 -19.77
CA GLN A 223 -2.63 -13.24 -19.44
C GLN A 223 -2.21 -13.62 -18.02
N TYR A 224 -1.32 -12.84 -17.41
CA TYR A 224 -0.79 -13.10 -16.08
C TYR A 224 -1.32 -12.10 -15.06
N CYS A 225 -1.31 -12.52 -13.80
CA CYS A 225 -2.03 -11.86 -12.73
C CYS A 225 -1.15 -11.75 -11.47
N ILE A 226 -1.00 -10.52 -10.96
CA ILE A 226 -0.13 -10.19 -9.82
C ILE A 226 -0.97 -9.96 -8.55
N PRO A 227 -0.53 -10.46 -7.38
CA PRO A 227 -1.19 -10.15 -6.10
C PRO A 227 -1.22 -8.64 -5.82
N PRO A 228 -2.36 -8.07 -5.37
CA PRO A 228 -2.48 -6.64 -5.10
C PRO A 228 -1.53 -6.16 -3.99
N GLU A 229 -1.20 -7.01 -3.02
CA GLU A 229 -0.24 -6.73 -1.94
C GLU A 229 1.10 -6.25 -2.47
N TYR A 230 1.54 -6.75 -3.64
CA TYR A 230 2.81 -6.33 -4.24
C TYR A 230 2.79 -4.86 -4.65
N THR A 231 1.62 -4.31 -5.01
CA THR A 231 1.46 -2.88 -5.26
C THR A 231 1.66 -2.08 -3.98
N THR A 232 1.10 -2.54 -2.85
CA THR A 232 1.29 -1.91 -1.53
C THR A 232 2.74 -1.99 -1.06
N CYS A 233 3.41 -3.13 -1.24
CA CYS A 233 4.82 -3.28 -0.92
C CYS A 233 5.70 -2.38 -1.78
N LEU A 234 5.42 -2.29 -3.09
CA LEU A 234 6.15 -1.39 -3.99
C LEU A 234 5.94 0.09 -3.62
N ASN A 235 4.73 0.46 -3.21
CA ASN A 235 4.45 1.79 -2.66
C ASN A 235 5.34 2.08 -1.45
N ARG A 236 5.48 1.12 -0.52
CA ARG A 236 6.37 1.26 0.65
C ARG A 236 7.83 1.46 0.24
N ALA A 237 8.33 0.74 -0.76
CA ALA A 237 9.69 0.94 -1.26
C ALA A 237 9.89 2.36 -1.83
N VAL A 238 8.88 2.88 -2.55
CA VAL A 238 8.89 4.26 -3.03
C VAL A 238 8.93 5.26 -1.87
N LEU A 239 8.11 5.08 -0.83
CA LEU A 239 8.11 5.94 0.35
C LEU A 239 9.47 5.89 1.10
N PHE A 240 10.08 4.70 1.21
CA PHE A 240 11.37 4.52 1.89
C PHE A 240 12.58 5.04 1.11
N SER A 241 12.45 5.27 -0.21
CA SER A 241 13.55 5.80 -1.02
C SER A 241 14.05 7.18 -0.58
N HIS A 242 13.14 8.02 -0.10
CA HIS A 242 13.42 9.31 0.50
C HIS A 242 12.52 9.53 1.71
N PRO A 243 12.93 9.00 2.88
CA PRO A 243 12.08 9.00 4.05
C PRO A 243 11.72 10.42 4.48
N ASP A 244 12.54 11.44 4.24
CA ASP A 244 12.23 12.83 4.64
C ASP A 244 11.07 13.48 3.87
N GLN A 245 10.71 12.95 2.70
CA GLN A 245 9.63 13.47 1.85
C GLN A 245 8.82 12.31 1.22
N PRO A 246 8.21 11.44 2.04
CA PRO A 246 7.67 10.17 1.57
C PRO A 246 6.46 10.40 0.66
N GLU A 247 5.55 11.30 1.05
CA GLU A 247 4.39 11.69 0.25
C GLU A 247 4.80 12.20 -1.14
N LYS A 248 5.81 13.07 -1.22
CA LYS A 248 6.29 13.62 -2.49
C LYS A 248 6.80 12.52 -3.43
N GLN A 249 7.41 11.45 -2.90
CA GLN A 249 7.81 10.31 -3.73
C GLN A 249 6.60 9.52 -4.23
N ALA A 250 5.59 9.30 -3.38
CA ALA A 250 4.34 8.68 -3.82
C ALA A 250 3.66 9.49 -4.92
N TYR A 251 3.58 10.82 -4.80
CA TYR A 251 3.05 11.69 -5.87
C TYR A 251 3.87 11.60 -7.16
N LYS A 252 5.20 11.60 -7.08
CA LYS A 252 6.07 11.45 -8.26
C LYS A 252 5.86 10.10 -8.95
N TRP A 253 5.74 9.03 -8.17
CA TRP A 253 5.51 7.69 -8.69
C TRP A 253 4.12 7.57 -9.30
N ALA A 254 3.08 8.00 -8.60
CA ALA A 254 1.69 7.98 -9.07
C ALA A 254 1.53 8.70 -10.43
N ASN A 255 2.10 9.89 -10.56
CA ASN A 255 2.07 10.65 -11.82
C ASN A 255 2.74 9.93 -13.01
N ARG A 256 3.61 8.95 -12.74
CA ARG A 256 4.25 8.11 -13.76
C ARG A 256 3.51 6.80 -14.02
N VAL A 257 2.92 6.19 -12.97
CA VAL A 257 2.13 4.96 -13.12
C VAL A 257 0.84 5.23 -13.88
N GLU A 258 0.15 6.29 -13.48
CA GLU A 258 -1.15 6.64 -14.02
C GLU A 258 -1.06 7.45 -15.31
N SER A 259 0.14 7.75 -15.82
CA SER A 259 0.29 8.58 -17.03
C SER A 259 -0.44 7.96 -18.21
N ASP A 260 -0.38 6.65 -18.37
CA ASP A 260 -0.97 5.96 -19.53
C ASP A 260 -2.50 5.88 -19.40
N ILE A 261 -3.00 5.57 -18.19
CA ILE A 261 -4.44 5.59 -17.89
C ILE A 261 -5.00 6.99 -18.11
N LEU A 262 -4.33 8.01 -17.55
CA LEU A 262 -4.77 9.40 -17.64
C LEU A 262 -4.63 9.97 -19.06
N GLN A 263 -3.64 9.51 -19.85
CA GLN A 263 -3.54 9.86 -21.27
C GLN A 263 -4.70 9.28 -22.08
N LYS A 264 -5.11 8.04 -21.83
CA LYS A 264 -6.31 7.46 -22.47
C LYS A 264 -7.56 8.23 -22.06
N VAL A 265 -7.72 8.55 -20.77
CA VAL A 265 -8.84 9.37 -20.27
C VAL A 265 -8.86 10.74 -20.95
N ALA A 266 -7.72 11.41 -21.04
CA ALA A 266 -7.60 12.70 -21.72
C ALA A 266 -7.91 12.58 -23.22
N LEU A 267 -7.45 11.53 -23.89
CA LEU A 267 -7.73 11.28 -25.30
C LEU A 267 -9.23 11.04 -25.53
N ILE A 268 -9.90 10.23 -24.70
CA ILE A 268 -11.35 10.02 -24.75
C ILE A 268 -12.07 11.36 -24.57
N PHE A 269 -11.65 12.17 -23.59
CA PHE A 269 -12.22 13.48 -23.35
C PHE A 269 -12.07 14.43 -24.55
N LEU A 270 -10.90 14.43 -25.21
CA LEU A 270 -10.65 15.23 -26.41
C LEU A 270 -11.45 14.73 -27.63
N LEU A 271 -11.52 13.41 -27.84
CA LEU A 271 -12.19 12.78 -28.98
C LEU A 271 -13.71 12.86 -28.89
N GLN A 272 -14.28 12.86 -27.67
CA GLN A 272 -15.73 13.00 -27.48
C GLN A 272 -16.26 14.39 -27.86
N GLN A 273 -15.41 15.30 -28.36
CA GLN A 273 -15.77 16.67 -28.72
C GLN A 273 -16.71 17.30 -27.68
N ALA A 274 -16.41 17.11 -26.39
CA ALA A 274 -17.16 17.72 -25.29
C ALA A 274 -17.37 19.20 -25.65
N PRO A 275 -18.59 19.63 -26.04
CA PRO A 275 -18.77 20.98 -26.52
C PRO A 275 -18.30 21.91 -25.41
N LYS A 276 -17.55 22.95 -25.76
CA LYS A 276 -17.07 24.00 -24.83
C LYS A 276 -18.20 24.73 -24.06
N ILE A 277 -19.45 24.29 -24.26
CA ILE A 277 -20.71 24.83 -23.76
C ILE A 277 -21.34 23.88 -22.71
N ILE A 278 -20.87 22.63 -22.55
CA ILE A 278 -21.41 21.71 -21.55
C ILE A 278 -20.74 21.96 -20.18
N GLY A 279 -21.56 22.11 -19.15
CA GLY A 279 -21.14 22.55 -17.81
C GLY A 279 -20.21 21.58 -17.07
N GLN A 280 -19.57 22.09 -16.01
CA GLN A 280 -18.55 21.41 -15.21
C GLN A 280 -18.98 20.04 -14.65
N ASP A 281 -20.28 19.85 -14.40
CA ASP A 281 -20.88 18.60 -13.96
C ASP A 281 -20.69 17.46 -14.95
N TRP A 282 -20.91 17.73 -16.24
CA TRP A 282 -20.78 16.72 -17.29
C TRP A 282 -19.32 16.34 -17.52
N ASN A 283 -18.42 17.33 -17.50
CA ASN A 283 -16.98 17.06 -17.60
C ASN A 283 -16.51 16.11 -16.50
N MET A 284 -16.97 16.32 -15.26
CA MET A 284 -16.65 15.42 -14.15
C MET A 284 -17.18 14.00 -14.39
N ARG A 285 -18.44 13.85 -14.83
CA ARG A 285 -19.03 12.53 -15.14
C ARG A 285 -18.23 11.78 -16.20
N THR A 286 -17.83 12.46 -17.26
CA THR A 286 -17.04 11.88 -18.36
C THR A 286 -15.68 11.40 -17.86
N LEU A 287 -14.97 12.24 -17.10
CA LEU A 287 -13.68 11.89 -16.52
C LEU A 287 -13.76 10.70 -15.56
N LEU A 288 -14.72 10.73 -14.61
CA LEU A 288 -14.92 9.63 -13.66
C LEU A 288 -15.31 8.33 -14.38
N THR A 289 -16.16 8.39 -15.41
CA THR A 289 -16.54 7.21 -16.20
C THR A 289 -15.32 6.58 -16.88
N ALA A 290 -14.53 7.37 -17.59
CA ALA A 290 -13.34 6.87 -18.28
C ALA A 290 -12.31 6.31 -17.28
N PHE A 291 -12.05 7.04 -16.20
CA PHE A 291 -11.13 6.63 -15.15
C PHE A 291 -11.54 5.33 -14.46
N THR A 292 -12.81 5.22 -14.06
CA THR A 292 -13.36 4.02 -13.43
C THR A 292 -13.32 2.81 -14.36
N ASN A 293 -13.61 2.99 -15.66
CA ASN A 293 -13.54 1.90 -16.63
C ASN A 293 -12.11 1.38 -16.79
N GLU A 294 -11.13 2.26 -16.98
CA GLU A 294 -9.72 1.85 -17.11
C GLU A 294 -9.21 1.18 -15.84
N THR A 295 -9.53 1.73 -14.66
CA THR A 295 -9.15 1.14 -13.37
C THR A 295 -9.74 -0.26 -13.22
N ASN A 296 -11.02 -0.46 -13.55
CA ASN A 296 -11.67 -1.76 -13.49
C ASN A 296 -11.08 -2.76 -14.50
N THR A 297 -10.71 -2.31 -15.69
CA THR A 297 -9.97 -3.12 -16.67
C THR A 297 -8.63 -3.59 -16.11
N THR A 298 -7.87 -2.69 -15.49
CA THR A 298 -6.60 -3.03 -14.81
C THR A 298 -6.78 -4.04 -13.68
N ARG A 299 -7.89 -3.94 -12.94
CA ARG A 299 -8.23 -4.90 -11.87
C ARG A 299 -8.80 -6.22 -12.41
N GLY A 300 -9.27 -6.25 -13.66
CA GLY A 300 -10.04 -7.38 -14.22
C GLY A 300 -11.41 -7.57 -13.57
N GLU A 301 -11.84 -6.64 -12.72
CA GLU A 301 -13.08 -6.70 -11.93
C GLU A 301 -13.65 -5.29 -11.75
N LYS A 302 -14.97 -5.20 -11.66
CA LYS A 302 -15.68 -3.93 -11.40
C LYS A 302 -15.58 -3.56 -9.91
N LEU A 303 -14.41 -3.09 -9.48
CA LEU A 303 -14.08 -2.74 -8.10
C LEU A 303 -14.06 -1.22 -7.82
N THR A 304 -14.27 -0.41 -8.85
CA THR A 304 -14.33 1.04 -8.74
C THR A 304 -15.69 1.49 -9.24
N GLU A 305 -16.36 2.36 -8.47
CA GLU A 305 -17.66 2.92 -8.82
C GLU A 305 -17.73 4.39 -8.41
N TRP A 306 -18.58 5.16 -9.08
CA TRP A 306 -18.84 6.54 -8.70
C TRP A 306 -20.32 6.86 -8.80
N LYS A 307 -20.76 7.86 -8.03
CA LYS A 307 -22.13 8.36 -8.08
C LYS A 307 -22.17 9.87 -7.84
N ARG A 308 -23.06 10.54 -8.56
CA ARG A 308 -23.43 11.93 -8.28
C ARG A 308 -24.48 12.00 -7.18
N LEU A 309 -24.26 12.90 -6.23
CA LEU A 309 -25.14 13.16 -5.10
C LEU A 309 -26.09 14.32 -5.41
N ASP A 310 -27.18 14.42 -4.64
CA ASP A 310 -28.22 15.42 -4.85
C ASP A 310 -27.71 16.85 -4.66
N ASN A 311 -26.69 17.04 -3.81
CA ASN A 311 -26.03 18.32 -3.57
C ASN A 311 -25.01 18.72 -4.67
N GLY A 312 -24.95 17.98 -5.78
CA GLY A 312 -24.02 18.23 -6.88
C GLY A 312 -22.59 17.74 -6.65
N SER A 313 -22.29 17.13 -5.50
CA SER A 313 -21.01 16.45 -5.26
C SER A 313 -20.95 15.10 -5.96
N PHE A 314 -19.76 14.55 -6.13
CA PHE A 314 -19.56 13.17 -6.59
C PHE A 314 -18.85 12.36 -5.53
N VAL A 315 -19.25 11.11 -5.35
CA VAL A 315 -18.51 10.14 -4.54
C VAL A 315 -17.91 9.10 -5.47
N CYS A 316 -16.64 8.76 -5.25
CA CYS A 316 -15.93 7.69 -5.93
C CYS A 316 -15.45 6.70 -4.87
N VAL A 317 -15.67 5.41 -5.09
CA VAL A 317 -15.32 4.35 -4.16
C VAL A 317 -14.44 3.33 -4.86
N PHE A 318 -13.37 2.93 -4.19
CA PHE A 318 -12.52 1.81 -4.55
C PHE A 318 -12.76 0.67 -3.56
N TYR A 319 -13.42 -0.38 -4.03
CA TYR A 319 -13.55 -1.64 -3.32
C TYR A 319 -12.30 -2.50 -3.52
N SER A 320 -11.87 -3.25 -2.49
CA SER A 320 -10.58 -3.95 -2.48
C SER A 320 -9.43 -3.11 -3.07
N ASN A 321 -9.26 -1.90 -2.54
CA ASN A 321 -8.38 -0.87 -3.11
C ASN A 321 -6.95 -1.41 -3.30
N LEU A 322 -6.47 -1.41 -4.55
CA LEU A 322 -5.17 -1.94 -4.97
C LEU A 322 -3.97 -1.33 -4.23
N PHE A 323 -3.97 -0.02 -3.96
CA PHE A 323 -2.84 0.69 -3.37
C PHE A 323 -2.87 0.75 -1.84
N ALA A 324 -4.00 0.41 -1.24
CA ALA A 324 -4.19 0.30 0.20
C ALA A 324 -4.34 -1.16 0.64
N TYR A 325 -4.26 -2.12 -0.28
CA TYR A 325 -4.56 -3.51 0.01
C TYR A 325 -3.54 -4.06 1.00
N GLY A 326 -4.02 -4.48 2.17
CA GLY A 326 -3.17 -5.00 3.23
C GLY A 326 -2.36 -3.96 3.99
N PHE A 327 -2.48 -2.67 3.68
CA PHE A 327 -1.87 -1.62 4.47
C PHE A 327 -2.67 -1.44 5.76
N MET A 328 -2.07 -1.73 6.92
CA MET A 328 -2.76 -1.65 8.22
C MET A 328 -2.14 -0.60 9.15
N GLY A 329 -2.99 -0.01 9.99
CA GLY A 329 -2.57 0.85 11.10
C GLY A 329 -2.06 2.24 10.70
N ALA A 330 -2.64 2.85 9.66
CA ALA A 330 -2.38 4.26 9.36
C ALA A 330 -3.02 5.18 10.41
N ALA A 331 -2.32 6.24 10.80
CA ALA A 331 -2.89 7.29 11.64
C ALA A 331 -3.83 8.23 10.87
N GLY A 332 -3.76 8.22 9.52
CA GLY A 332 -4.50 9.11 8.64
C GLY A 332 -4.73 8.54 7.23
N PRO A 333 -5.45 9.27 6.37
CA PRO A 333 -5.74 8.87 4.99
C PRO A 333 -4.44 8.70 4.18
N SER A 334 -4.22 7.50 3.64
CA SER A 334 -2.94 7.08 3.08
C SER A 334 -2.98 6.78 1.58
N CYS A 335 -4.09 7.05 0.89
CA CYS A 335 -4.22 6.77 -0.54
C CYS A 335 -3.66 7.90 -1.43
N TYR A 336 -2.43 8.33 -1.16
CA TYR A 336 -1.73 9.41 -1.89
C TYR A 336 -1.68 9.20 -3.40
N ILE A 337 -1.63 7.95 -3.85
CA ILE A 337 -1.57 7.61 -5.27
C ILE A 337 -2.89 7.95 -5.96
N TRP A 338 -4.02 7.62 -5.34
CA TRP A 338 -5.32 8.01 -5.87
C TRP A 338 -5.56 9.51 -5.79
N GLN A 339 -5.14 10.15 -4.69
CA GLN A 339 -5.18 11.60 -4.57
C GLN A 339 -4.41 12.26 -5.73
N ALA A 340 -3.17 11.82 -5.99
CA ALA A 340 -2.36 12.31 -7.10
C ALA A 340 -3.00 12.05 -8.47
N ALA A 341 -3.58 10.86 -8.66
CA ALA A 341 -4.27 10.50 -9.90
C ALA A 341 -5.48 11.40 -10.15
N PHE A 342 -6.28 11.68 -9.12
CA PHE A 342 -7.42 12.58 -9.22
C PHE A 342 -7.00 14.03 -9.46
N ASP A 343 -5.99 14.53 -8.74
CA ASP A 343 -5.46 15.88 -8.97
C ASP A 343 -4.99 16.03 -10.42
N LYS A 344 -4.30 15.02 -10.96
CA LYS A 344 -3.85 15.01 -12.34
C LYS A 344 -4.99 14.88 -13.34
N MET A 345 -6.00 14.05 -13.07
CA MET A 345 -7.22 13.94 -13.87
C MET A 345 -7.95 15.28 -13.97
N LEU A 346 -8.11 15.99 -12.85
CA LEU A 346 -8.75 17.31 -12.80
C LEU A 346 -7.93 18.38 -13.56
N GLU A 347 -6.60 18.31 -13.46
CA GLU A 347 -5.69 19.17 -14.22
C GLU A 347 -5.85 18.96 -15.74
N LEU A 348 -5.84 17.70 -16.20
CA LEU A 348 -6.00 17.35 -17.61
C LEU A 348 -7.37 17.76 -18.15
N GLY A 349 -8.42 17.62 -17.34
CA GLY A 349 -9.76 18.11 -17.65
C GLY A 349 -9.89 19.64 -17.60
N LYS A 350 -8.88 20.37 -17.09
CA LYS A 350 -8.91 21.81 -16.81
C LYS A 350 -10.05 22.23 -15.89
N ILE A 351 -10.41 21.36 -14.93
CA ILE A 351 -11.52 21.58 -13.99
C ILE A 351 -11.07 21.59 -12.51
N GLN A 352 -9.77 21.58 -12.25
CA GLN A 352 -9.18 21.60 -10.90
C GLN A 352 -9.54 22.83 -10.06
N ARG A 353 -9.93 23.94 -10.70
CA ARG A 353 -10.42 25.15 -10.01
C ARG A 353 -11.89 25.08 -9.61
N HIS A 354 -12.63 24.10 -10.14
CA HIS A 354 -14.06 23.93 -9.90
C HIS A 354 -14.38 22.81 -8.91
N TRP A 355 -13.42 21.92 -8.67
CA TRP A 355 -13.62 20.74 -7.84
C TRP A 355 -12.53 20.61 -6.80
N GLN A 356 -12.92 20.15 -5.61
CA GLN A 356 -12.01 19.71 -4.58
C GLN A 356 -12.27 18.24 -4.32
N VAL A 357 -11.23 17.42 -4.41
CA VAL A 357 -11.26 15.99 -4.07
C VAL A 357 -10.59 15.77 -2.71
N ARG A 358 -11.21 14.95 -1.87
CA ARG A 358 -10.65 14.51 -0.59
C ARG A 358 -10.96 13.04 -0.33
N GLU A 359 -10.02 12.33 0.27
CA GLU A 359 -10.28 11.02 0.87
C GLU A 359 -11.12 11.21 2.14
N ILE A 360 -12.29 10.59 2.19
CA ILE A 360 -13.22 10.65 3.35
C ILE A 360 -13.29 9.33 4.12
N GLU A 361 -12.78 8.24 3.55
CA GLU A 361 -12.57 6.97 4.23
C GLU A 361 -11.36 6.26 3.60
N CYS A 362 -10.44 5.78 4.43
CA CYS A 362 -9.26 5.03 3.99
C CYS A 362 -9.26 3.62 4.59
N SER A 363 -9.03 2.60 3.75
CA SER A 363 -8.91 1.21 4.20
C SER A 363 -7.73 1.01 5.14
N CYS A 364 -6.73 1.88 5.06
CA CYS A 364 -5.57 1.82 5.95
C CYS A 364 -5.93 2.15 7.41
N GLN A 365 -7.08 2.78 7.64
CA GLN A 365 -7.61 3.14 8.94
C GLN A 365 -8.76 2.20 9.34
N THR A 366 -9.71 1.98 8.43
CA THR A 366 -10.94 1.24 8.72
C THR A 366 -10.80 -0.28 8.58
N HIS A 367 -9.76 -0.74 7.87
CA HIS A 367 -9.50 -2.15 7.54
C HIS A 367 -10.66 -2.85 6.79
N THR A 368 -11.52 -2.10 6.10
CA THR A 368 -12.62 -2.65 5.28
C THR A 368 -12.10 -3.25 3.96
N GLY A 369 -10.98 -2.76 3.47
CA GLY A 369 -10.52 -2.95 2.09
C GLY A 369 -11.09 -1.89 1.14
N HIS A 370 -11.80 -0.88 1.64
CA HIS A 370 -12.48 0.13 0.82
C HIS A 370 -11.92 1.52 1.08
N CYS A 371 -11.86 2.34 0.03
CA CYS A 371 -11.51 3.76 0.18
C CYS A 371 -12.54 4.60 -0.57
N VAL A 372 -12.93 5.72 0.04
CA VAL A 372 -14.00 6.58 -0.45
C VAL A 372 -13.46 7.99 -0.61
N PHE A 373 -13.68 8.55 -1.79
CA PHE A 373 -13.28 9.90 -2.16
C PHE A 373 -14.51 10.74 -2.47
N LEU A 374 -14.49 11.98 -2.01
CA LEU A 374 -15.54 12.96 -2.24
C LEU A 374 -15.02 14.11 -3.08
N PHE A 375 -15.70 14.37 -4.19
CA PHE A 375 -15.52 15.53 -5.05
C PHE A 375 -16.62 16.54 -4.74
N THR A 376 -16.23 17.69 -4.22
CA THR A 376 -17.13 18.80 -3.90
C THR A 376 -16.92 19.96 -4.86
N PRO A 377 -17.98 20.64 -5.32
CA PRO A 377 -17.84 21.91 -6.02
C PRO A 377 -17.12 22.93 -5.13
N ARG A 378 -16.24 23.73 -5.72
CA ARG A 378 -15.57 24.86 -5.03
C ARG A 378 -16.40 26.13 -5.04
#